data_AF-A0A0B8QRB9-F1
#
_entry.id   AF-A0A0B8QRB9-F1
#
_cell.length_a   1.000
_cell.length_b   1.000
_cell.length_c   1.000
_cell.angle_alpha   90.00
_cell.angle_beta   90.00
_cell.angle_gamma   90.00
#
_symmetry.space_group_name_H-M   'P 1'
#
loop_
_entity.id
_entity.type
_entity.pdbx_description
1 polymer ?
#
loop_
_entity_poly.entity_id
_entity_poly.type
_entity_poly.pdbx_seq_one_letter_code
_entity_poly.pdbx_strand_id
1 'polypeptide(L)'
;MSEFNFKQAANEVLDIEVRGLQQLSQYINDDFVKACTTILNNKEGKVVVMGMGKSGHIGNKIAATLASTGTSAFFVHPARPLTVT
;
A
#
# COMPACT_ATOMS: atom_id res chain seq x y z
N MET A 1 -22.09 14.04 -31.79
CA MET A 1 -21.24 13.63 -30.65
C MET A 1 -20.34 12.51 -31.15
N SER A 2 -19.02 12.65 -31.05
CA SER A 2 -18.12 11.54 -31.40
C SER A 2 -18.31 10.39 -30.43
N GLU A 3 -18.31 9.16 -30.93
CA GLU A 3 -18.36 7.95 -30.11
C GLU A 3 -17.13 7.87 -29.18
N PHE A 4 -17.33 7.51 -27.91
CA PHE A 4 -16.24 7.43 -26.95
C PHE A 4 -15.43 6.14 -27.15
N ASN A 5 -14.12 6.28 -27.36
CA ASN A 5 -13.23 5.13 -27.55
C ASN A 5 -12.76 4.56 -26.19
N PHE A 6 -13.54 3.63 -25.64
CA PHE A 6 -13.23 2.97 -24.36
C PHE A 6 -11.90 2.22 -24.35
N LYS A 7 -11.50 1.58 -25.45
CA LYS A 7 -10.24 0.84 -25.54
C LYS A 7 -9.05 1.78 -25.43
N GLN A 8 -9.12 2.91 -26.13
CA GLN A 8 -8.08 3.92 -26.05
C GLN A 8 -7.96 4.48 -24.63
N ALA A 9 -9.08 4.88 -24.01
CA ALA A 9 -9.06 5.41 -22.64
C ALA A 9 -8.49 4.41 -21.61
N ALA A 10 -8.83 3.11 -21.73
CA ALA A 10 -8.29 2.08 -20.85
C ALA A 10 -6.77 1.88 -21.03
N ASN A 11 -6.29 1.85 -22.28
CA ASN A 11 -4.86 1.74 -22.57
C ASN A 11 -4.09 2.97 -22.08
N GLU A 12 -4.65 4.17 -22.25
CA GLU A 12 -4.04 5.42 -21.76
C GLU A 12 -3.85 5.40 -20.24
N VAL A 13 -4.85 4.96 -19.48
CA VAL A 13 -4.74 4.81 -18.01
C VAL A 13 -3.67 3.78 -17.66
N LEU A 14 -3.66 2.62 -18.31
CA LEU A 14 -2.67 1.58 -18.06
C LEU A 14 -1.24 2.10 -18.31
N ASP A 15 -1.02 2.83 -19.41
CA ASP A 15 0.28 3.41 -19.74
C ASP A 15 0.73 4.45 -18.71
N ILE A 16 -0.19 5.24 -18.15
CA ILE A 16 0.10 6.19 -17.07
C ILE A 16 0.59 5.44 -15.83
N GLU A 17 -0.11 4.38 -15.42
CA GLU A 17 0.24 3.59 -14.24
C GLU A 17 1.59 2.88 -14.42
N VAL A 18 1.86 2.30 -15.60
CA VAL A 18 3.16 1.67 -15.90
C VAL A 18 4.31 2.68 -15.78
N ARG A 19 4.15 3.89 -16.33
CA ARG A 19 5.16 4.95 -16.17
C ARG A 19 5.34 5.34 -14.70
N GLY A 20 4.25 5.43 -13.94
CA GLY A 20 4.30 5.67 -12.50
C GLY A 20 5.11 4.59 -11.75
N LEU A 21 4.88 3.31 -12.07
CA LEU A 21 5.61 2.19 -11.49
C LEU A 21 7.10 2.20 -11.85
N GLN A 22 7.45 2.55 -13.08
CA GLN A 22 8.86 2.65 -13.51
C GLN A 22 9.64 3.68 -12.70
N GLN A 23 9.00 4.77 -12.28
CA GLN A 23 9.61 5.79 -11.44
C GLN A 23 9.86 5.31 -9.99
N LEU A 24 9.20 4.22 -9.54
CA LEU A 24 9.32 3.76 -8.16
C LEU A 24 10.70 3.17 -7.82
N SER A 25 11.44 2.70 -8.82
CA SER A 25 12.75 2.05 -8.59
C SER A 25 13.73 2.93 -7.81
N GLN A 26 13.63 4.26 -7.94
CA GLN A 26 14.51 5.20 -7.22
C GLN A 26 14.24 5.25 -5.71
N TYR A 27 13.05 4.86 -5.26
CA TYR A 27 12.67 4.85 -3.85
C TYR A 27 13.03 3.53 -3.14
N ILE A 28 13.54 2.53 -3.87
CA ILE A 28 14.12 1.32 -3.30
C ILE A 28 15.58 1.62 -2.95
N ASN A 29 15.76 2.40 -1.89
CA ASN A 29 17.06 2.90 -1.42
C ASN A 29 17.31 2.51 0.06
N ASP A 30 18.25 3.15 0.73
CA ASP A 30 18.60 2.82 2.13
C ASP A 30 17.45 3.05 3.12
N ASP A 31 16.53 3.98 2.86
CA ASP A 31 15.35 4.16 3.71
C ASP A 31 14.40 2.96 3.60
N PHE A 32 14.28 2.38 2.40
CA PHE A 32 13.53 1.14 2.21
C PHE A 32 14.15 -0.01 3.01
N VAL A 33 15.48 -0.18 2.93
CA VAL A 33 16.20 -1.20 3.71
C VAL A 33 15.99 -0.98 5.20
N LYS A 34 16.13 0.25 5.69
CA LYS A 34 15.90 0.61 7.08
C LYS A 34 14.48 0.29 7.55
N ALA A 35 13.47 0.57 6.73
CA ALA A 35 12.08 0.23 7.04
C ALA A 35 11.88 -1.29 7.17
N CYS A 36 12.41 -2.08 6.22
CA CYS A 36 12.35 -3.54 6.27
C CYS A 36 13.05 -4.09 7.52
N THR A 37 14.28 -3.65 7.80
CA THR A 37 15.01 -4.07 9.00
C THR A 37 14.27 -3.72 10.30
N THR A 38 13.67 -2.54 10.37
CA THR A 38 12.87 -2.11 11.53
C THR A 38 11.66 -3.02 11.74
N ILE A 39 10.94 -3.35 10.67
CA ILE A 39 9.79 -4.26 10.72
C ILE A 39 10.21 -5.66 11.17
N LEU A 40 11.27 -6.22 10.58
CA LEU A 40 11.72 -7.59 10.86
C LEU A 40 12.33 -7.76 12.25
N ASN A 41 12.95 -6.71 12.80
CA ASN A 41 13.47 -6.71 14.16
C ASN A 41 12.38 -6.56 15.24
N ASN A 42 11.15 -6.21 14.85
CA ASN A 42 10.02 -6.06 15.77
C ASN A 42 9.39 -7.42 16.12
N LYS A 43 10.08 -8.21 16.96
CA LYS A 43 9.68 -9.58 17.29
C LYS A 43 8.46 -9.70 18.20
N GLU A 44 8.26 -8.73 19.09
CA GLU A 44 7.21 -8.77 20.12
C GLU A 44 6.06 -7.79 19.84
N GLY A 45 6.25 -6.87 18.90
CA GLY A 45 5.25 -5.87 18.54
C GLY A 45 4.39 -6.27 17.35
N LYS A 46 3.58 -5.29 16.91
CA LYS A 46 2.73 -5.40 15.72
C LYS A 46 2.99 -4.22 14.80
N VAL A 47 2.93 -4.45 13.49
CA VAL A 47 2.95 -3.37 12.49
C VAL A 47 1.53 -2.84 12.33
N VAL A 48 1.33 -1.59 12.72
CA VAL A 48 0.03 -0.90 12.54
C VAL A 48 0.09 -0.07 11.27
N VAL A 49 -0.73 -0.43 10.28
CA VAL A 49 -0.88 0.35 9.04
C VAL A 49 -2.12 1.23 9.18
N MET A 50 -2.02 2.51 8.83
CA MET A 50 -3.14 3.45 8.92
C MET A 50 -3.28 4.27 7.64
N GLY A 51 -4.49 4.67 7.31
CA GLY A 51 -4.74 5.49 6.13
C GLY A 51 -6.21 5.85 5.94
N MET A 52 -6.46 6.91 5.17
CA MET A 52 -7.80 7.42 4.85
C MET A 52 -8.12 7.22 3.37
N GLY A 53 -9.40 7.09 3.03
CA GLY A 53 -9.87 6.99 1.65
C GLY A 53 -9.22 5.84 0.87
N LYS A 54 -8.82 6.08 -0.39
CA LYS A 54 -8.17 5.07 -1.26
C LYS A 54 -6.91 4.49 -0.62
N SER A 55 -6.09 5.33 0.03
CA SER A 55 -4.89 4.89 0.73
C SER A 55 -5.21 3.96 1.90
N GLY A 56 -6.37 4.12 2.54
CA GLY A 56 -6.87 3.18 3.56
C GLY A 56 -7.15 1.79 2.99
N HIS A 57 -7.75 1.69 1.79
CA HIS A 57 -7.98 0.40 1.13
C HIS A 57 -6.66 -0.30 0.77
N ILE A 58 -5.68 0.43 0.25
CA ILE A 58 -4.35 -0.12 -0.05
C ILE A 58 -3.62 -0.52 1.25
N GLY A 59 -3.65 0.33 2.28
CA GLY A 59 -3.06 0.04 3.59
C GLY A 59 -3.64 -1.22 4.24
N ASN A 60 -4.95 -1.44 4.10
CA ASN A 60 -5.59 -2.66 4.58
C ASN A 60 -5.08 -3.92 3.86
N LYS A 61 -4.92 -3.86 2.53
CA LYS A 61 -4.30 -4.96 1.77
C LYS A 61 -2.86 -5.21 2.20
N ILE A 62 -2.06 -4.15 2.41
CA ILE A 62 -0.68 -4.25 2.87
C ILE A 62 -0.62 -4.97 4.23
N ALA A 63 -1.45 -4.54 5.20
CA ALA A 63 -1.50 -5.18 6.51
C ALA A 63 -1.87 -6.67 6.43
N ALA A 64 -2.85 -7.01 5.58
CA ALA A 64 -3.21 -8.40 5.33
C ALA A 64 -2.06 -9.21 4.72
N THR A 65 -1.33 -8.65 3.75
CA THR A 65 -0.17 -9.31 3.14
C THR A 65 0.94 -9.54 4.16
N LEU A 66 1.29 -8.52 4.96
CA LEU A 66 2.27 -8.65 6.04
C LEU A 66 1.90 -9.76 7.03
N ALA A 67 0.63 -9.77 7.48
CA ALA A 67 0.12 -10.81 8.38
C ALA A 67 0.22 -12.22 7.76
N SER A 68 -0.13 -12.37 6.48
CA SER A 68 -0.05 -13.67 5.78
C SER A 68 1.37 -14.16 5.50
N THR A 69 2.36 -13.26 5.53
CA THR A 69 3.78 -13.57 5.26
C THR A 69 4.63 -13.67 6.52
N GLY A 70 3.98 -13.73 7.70
CA GLY A 70 4.63 -13.98 8.99
C GLY A 70 4.97 -12.72 9.80
N THR A 71 4.63 -11.52 9.32
CA THR A 71 4.79 -10.28 10.08
C THR A 71 3.47 -9.90 10.75
N SER A 72 3.39 -9.92 12.10
CA SER A 72 2.14 -9.57 12.80
C SER A 72 1.73 -8.12 12.48
N ALA A 73 0.65 -7.94 11.72
CA ALA A 73 0.22 -6.63 11.23
C ALA A 73 -1.32 -6.49 11.19
N PHE A 74 -1.81 -5.25 11.36
CA PHE A 74 -3.24 -4.93 11.22
C PHE A 74 -3.45 -3.48 10.77
N PHE A 75 -4.64 -3.21 10.21
CA PHE A 75 -5.00 -1.88 9.70
C PHE A 75 -5.94 -1.14 10.66
N VAL A 76 -5.72 0.17 10.80
CA VAL A 76 -6.59 1.07 11.58
C VAL A 76 -7.04 2.21 10.69
N HIS A 77 -8.36 2.38 10.57
CA HIS A 77 -8.95 3.53 9.89
C HIS A 77 -8.96 4.72 10.87
N PRO A 78 -8.26 5.84 10.59
CA PRO A 78 -8.12 6.95 11.55
C PRO A 78 -9.45 7.56 12.03
N ALA A 79 -10.52 7.51 11.23
CA ALA A 79 -11.84 8.00 11.63
C ALA A 79 -12.67 6.97 12.45
N ARG A 80 -12.22 5.72 12.59
CA ARG A 80 -12.89 4.71 13.43
C ARG A 80 -12.17 4.63 14.77
N PRO A 81 -12.87 4.72 15.92
CA PRO A 81 -12.24 4.51 17.21
C PRO A 81 -11.60 3.13 17.27
N LEU A 82 -10.38 3.05 17.80
CA LEU A 82 -9.75 1.80 18.19
C LEU A 82 -10.53 1.22 19.37
N THR A 83 -11.45 0.30 19.10
CA THR A 83 -11.95 -0.62 20.14
C THR A 83 -10.95 -1.76 20.25
N VAL A 84 -9.99 -1.62 21.16
CA VAL A 84 -9.17 -2.75 21.61
C VAL A 84 -10.07 -3.57 22.54
N THR A 85 -10.39 -4.79 22.14
CA THR A 85 -11.07 -5.78 22.99
C THR A 85 -10.07 -6.89 23.31
#